data_AF-A0A3R6Y6T7-F1
#
_entry.id   AF-A0A3R6Y6T7-F1
#
_cell.length_a   1.000
_cell.length_b   1.000
_cell.length_c   1.000
_cell.angle_alpha   90.00
_cell.angle_beta   90.00
_cell.angle_gamma   90.00
#
_symmetry.space_group_name_H-M   'P 1'
#
loop_
_entity.id
_entity.type
_entity.pdbx_description
1 polymer ?
#
loop_
_entity_poly.entity_id
_entity_poly.type
_entity_poly.pdbx_seq_one_letter_code
_entity_poly.pdbx_strand_id
1 'polypeptide(L)'
;MNDKEKEKQNKAEAAQRVRQARIADAQKVAKAKAGNSGGVIRFKTTFRNTIFDAMLRRGWKESDTDWDFYWADREFIYDVLDSVHLDVSQKVNHFRNGRELCRKDLLIKNLKRARRAQKKNEEFPYDFFPITYILPGEYSMFVEFDLRLYALVTSFAPLEMYLYRSGFARFTNSRYSNNASDIENSFIHLTNVAIQKTSDKYDKKHGGKWDLKSLKLYMMSHHGVARVDLLFYQIQMVIIRSLQR
;
A
#
# COMPACT_ATOMS: atom_id res chain seq x y z
N MET A 1 21.38 3.08 -36.95
CA MET A 1 21.16 3.13 -35.49
C MET A 1 21.84 4.39 -34.99
N ASN A 2 21.06 5.33 -34.46
CA ASN A 2 21.52 6.69 -34.20
C ASN A 2 22.44 6.72 -32.96
N ASP A 3 23.47 7.57 -32.90
CA ASP A 3 24.46 7.54 -31.81
C ASP A 3 23.83 7.75 -30.42
N LYS A 4 22.71 8.47 -30.36
CA LYS A 4 21.89 8.65 -29.15
C LYS A 4 21.22 7.36 -28.65
N GLU A 5 20.91 6.42 -29.54
CA GLU A 5 20.30 5.13 -29.18
C GLU A 5 21.36 4.18 -28.59
N LYS A 6 22.55 4.14 -29.20
CA LYS A 6 23.70 3.39 -28.67
C LYS A 6 24.12 3.87 -27.29
N GLU A 7 24.15 5.18 -27.07
CA GLU A 7 24.51 5.76 -25.76
C GLU A 7 23.48 5.41 -24.68
N LYS A 8 22.18 5.44 -25.02
CA LYS A 8 21.09 5.08 -24.11
C LYS A 8 21.11 3.59 -23.76
N GLN A 9 21.44 2.74 -24.72
CA GLN A 9 21.56 1.29 -24.54
C GLN A 9 22.77 0.94 -23.65
N ASN A 10 23.91 1.58 -23.88
CA ASN A 10 25.10 1.42 -23.04
C ASN A 10 24.86 1.88 -21.58
N LYS A 11 24.14 2.99 -21.38
CA LYS A 11 23.76 3.46 -20.03
C LYS A 11 22.81 2.48 -19.34
N ALA A 12 21.86 1.88 -20.06
CA ALA A 12 20.94 0.89 -19.51
C ALA A 12 21.66 -0.41 -19.11
N GLU A 13 22.58 -0.90 -19.95
CA GLU A 13 23.38 -2.09 -19.66
C GLU A 13 24.34 -1.87 -18.48
N ALA A 14 24.97 -0.69 -18.38
CA ALA A 14 25.82 -0.34 -17.25
C ALA A 14 25.01 -0.30 -15.94
N ALA A 15 23.82 0.29 -15.94
CA ALA A 15 22.93 0.30 -14.78
C ALA A 15 22.48 -1.12 -14.37
N GLN A 16 22.24 -2.00 -15.36
CA GLN A 16 21.86 -3.38 -15.11
C GLN A 16 23.02 -4.21 -14.52
N ARG A 17 24.25 -4.00 -14.99
CA ARG A 17 25.47 -4.63 -14.43
C ARG A 17 25.73 -4.17 -12.99
N VAL A 18 25.62 -2.87 -12.71
CA VAL A 18 25.76 -2.34 -11.34
C VAL A 18 24.70 -2.93 -10.41
N ARG A 19 23.46 -3.06 -10.89
CA ARG A 19 22.37 -3.68 -10.12
C ARG A 19 22.64 -5.16 -9.84
N GLN A 20 23.10 -5.92 -10.83
CA GLN A 20 23.43 -7.34 -10.66
C GLN A 20 24.62 -7.54 -9.70
N ALA A 21 25.66 -6.71 -9.81
CA ALA A 21 26.79 -6.73 -8.89
C ALA A 21 26.35 -6.44 -7.45
N ARG A 22 25.46 -5.45 -7.24
CA ARG A 22 24.87 -5.15 -5.92
C ARG A 22 24.02 -6.29 -5.38
N ILE A 23 23.27 -7.00 -6.23
CA ILE A 23 22.48 -8.18 -5.81
C ILE A 23 23.40 -9.33 -5.43
N ALA A 24 24.48 -9.57 -6.17
CA ALA A 24 25.45 -10.62 -5.87
C ALA A 24 26.20 -10.34 -4.56
N ASP A 25 26.65 -9.09 -4.37
CA ASP A 25 27.27 -8.66 -3.10
C ASP A 25 26.26 -8.73 -1.96
N ALA A 26 25.00 -8.39 -2.23
CA ALA A 26 23.93 -8.52 -1.27
C ALA A 26 23.69 -9.96 -0.82
N GLN A 27 23.70 -10.90 -1.76
CA GLN A 27 23.57 -12.33 -1.48
C GLN A 27 24.80 -12.88 -0.76
N LYS A 28 26.00 -12.35 -1.03
CA LYS A 28 27.24 -12.74 -0.37
C LYS A 28 27.28 -12.29 1.09
N VAL A 29 26.91 -11.04 1.37
CA VAL A 29 26.78 -10.51 2.74
C VAL A 29 25.63 -11.19 3.49
N ALA A 30 24.49 -11.46 2.83
CA ALA A 30 23.40 -12.23 3.42
C ALA A 30 23.82 -13.67 3.78
N LYS A 31 24.61 -14.34 2.93
CA LYS A 31 25.19 -15.66 3.24
C LYS A 31 26.22 -15.60 4.36
N ALA A 32 27.05 -14.55 4.41
CA ALA A 32 28.02 -14.35 5.49
C ALA A 32 27.32 -14.09 6.84
N LYS A 33 26.22 -13.34 6.86
CA LYS A 33 25.37 -13.16 8.06
C LYS A 33 24.52 -14.41 8.38
N ALA A 34 24.11 -15.19 7.38
CA ALA A 34 23.40 -16.47 7.59
C ALA A 34 24.31 -17.55 8.21
N GLY A 35 25.64 -17.47 7.98
CA GLY A 35 26.62 -18.25 8.74
C GLY A 35 26.76 -17.83 10.20
N ASN A 36 26.15 -16.70 10.59
CA ASN A 36 26.09 -16.16 11.95
C ASN A 36 24.65 -16.17 12.49
N SER A 37 23.90 -17.24 12.19
CA SER A 37 22.48 -17.45 12.55
C SER A 37 22.22 -17.65 14.05
N GLY A 38 22.96 -16.95 14.92
CA GLY A 38 22.72 -16.84 16.36
C GLY A 38 22.52 -15.40 16.85
N GLY A 39 22.62 -14.39 15.96
CA GLY A 39 22.49 -12.98 16.34
C GLY A 39 21.05 -12.52 16.50
N VAL A 40 20.73 -11.90 17.64
CA VAL A 40 19.45 -11.20 17.87
C VAL A 40 19.31 -10.03 16.90
N ILE A 41 18.17 -9.95 16.19
CA ILE A 41 17.89 -8.85 15.25
C ILE A 41 17.84 -7.52 16.01
N ARG A 42 18.55 -6.52 15.49
CA ARG A 42 18.54 -5.17 16.04
C ARG A 42 17.63 -4.27 15.23
N PHE A 43 16.76 -3.53 15.91
CA PHE A 43 15.84 -2.61 15.28
C PHE A 43 16.02 -1.17 15.76
N LYS A 44 15.70 -0.24 14.88
CA LYS A 44 15.60 1.20 15.17
C LYS A 44 14.17 1.66 14.95
N THR A 45 13.67 2.56 15.79
CA THR A 45 12.35 3.20 15.59
C THR A 45 12.17 4.37 16.55
N THR A 46 11.55 5.45 16.07
CA THR A 46 11.10 6.58 16.91
C THR A 46 9.72 6.31 17.52
N PHE A 47 9.01 5.29 17.06
CA PHE A 47 7.67 4.97 17.51
C PHE A 47 7.69 4.20 18.84
N ARG A 48 6.75 4.55 19.72
CA ARG A 48 6.43 3.83 20.96
C ARG A 48 4.97 3.39 20.91
N ASN A 49 4.72 2.31 20.17
CA ASN A 49 3.37 1.82 19.86
C ASN A 49 3.36 0.30 19.65
N THR A 50 2.25 -0.24 19.16
CA THR A 50 2.07 -1.69 18.94
C THR A 50 3.17 -2.32 18.08
N ILE A 51 3.80 -1.58 17.17
CA ILE A 51 4.91 -2.09 16.35
C ILE A 51 6.17 -2.29 17.21
N PHE A 52 6.47 -1.32 18.07
CA PHE A 52 7.55 -1.41 19.04
C PHE A 52 7.37 -2.63 19.94
N ASP A 53 6.18 -2.79 20.51
CA ASP A 53 5.87 -3.95 21.36
C ASP A 53 5.94 -5.27 20.57
N ALA A 54 5.55 -5.27 19.29
CA ALA A 54 5.62 -6.46 18.44
C ALA A 54 7.07 -6.88 18.14
N MET A 55 7.99 -5.93 18.00
CA MET A 55 9.41 -6.20 17.81
C MET A 55 10.04 -6.76 19.09
N LEU A 56 9.74 -6.14 20.24
CA LEU A 56 10.21 -6.63 21.53
C LEU A 56 9.70 -8.05 21.85
N ARG A 57 8.42 -8.34 21.59
CA ARG A 57 7.85 -9.69 21.78
C ARG A 57 8.51 -10.76 20.89
N ARG A 58 9.12 -10.36 19.77
CA ARG A 58 9.90 -11.26 18.91
C ARG A 58 11.35 -11.45 19.37
N GLY A 59 11.72 -10.84 20.50
CA GLY A 59 13.06 -10.89 21.06
C GLY A 59 14.06 -9.97 20.35
N TRP A 60 13.59 -9.02 19.53
CA TRP A 60 14.47 -8.06 18.86
C TRP A 60 14.97 -7.01 19.85
N LYS A 61 16.18 -6.48 19.64
CA LYS A 61 16.81 -5.47 20.50
C LYS A 61 16.80 -4.10 19.84
N GLU A 62 16.43 -3.07 20.59
CA GLU A 62 16.52 -1.69 20.09
C GLU A 62 17.99 -1.25 20.01
N SER A 63 18.38 -0.59 18.92
CA SER A 63 19.70 0.02 18.74
C SER A 63 19.62 1.23 17.81
N ASP A 64 20.27 2.33 18.19
CA ASP A 64 20.27 3.57 17.41
C ASP A 64 21.37 3.64 16.34
N THR A 65 22.51 2.98 16.60
CA THR A 65 23.74 3.08 15.83
C THR A 65 23.94 1.90 14.88
N ASP A 66 23.78 0.66 15.37
CA ASP A 66 23.99 -0.56 14.60
C ASP A 66 22.68 -1.37 14.54
N TRP A 67 21.93 -1.17 13.45
CA TRP A 67 20.60 -1.71 13.25
C TRP A 67 20.53 -2.57 11.99
N ASP A 68 19.74 -3.63 12.03
CA ASP A 68 19.44 -4.49 10.88
C ASP A 68 18.10 -4.08 10.25
N PHE A 69 17.14 -3.60 11.05
CA PHE A 69 15.83 -3.18 10.59
C PHE A 69 15.42 -1.81 11.16
N TYR A 70 15.13 -0.83 10.31
CA TYR A 70 14.63 0.47 10.74
C TYR A 70 13.15 0.65 10.35
N TRP A 71 12.29 0.72 11.37
CA TRP A 71 10.92 1.21 11.19
C TRP A 71 10.90 2.74 11.21
N ALA A 72 11.08 3.34 10.04
CA ALA A 72 11.16 4.79 9.89
C ALA A 72 9.79 5.44 9.73
N ASP A 73 9.69 6.71 10.12
CA ASP A 73 8.57 7.60 9.81
C ASP A 73 8.64 8.11 8.37
N ARG A 74 7.61 8.86 7.96
CA ARG A 74 7.51 9.34 6.57
C ARG A 74 8.51 10.45 6.24
N GLU A 75 8.87 11.29 7.21
CA GLU A 75 9.76 12.43 7.00
C GLU A 75 11.17 11.92 6.69
N PHE A 76 11.68 11.00 7.51
CA PHE A 76 12.96 10.32 7.25
C PHE A 76 12.98 9.65 5.87
N ILE A 77 11.89 8.99 5.47
CA ILE A 77 11.83 8.28 4.19
C ILE A 77 11.87 9.25 3.00
N TYR A 78 11.27 10.43 3.11
CA TYR A 78 11.24 11.40 2.02
C TYR A 78 12.52 12.23 1.92
N ASP A 79 13.11 12.58 3.07
CA ASP A 79 14.23 13.52 3.10
C ASP A 79 15.60 12.81 3.10
N VAL A 80 15.66 11.59 3.64
CA VAL A 80 16.93 10.91 3.95
C VAL A 80 17.11 9.62 3.17
N LEU A 81 16.06 8.82 2.93
CA LEU A 81 16.23 7.54 2.23
C LEU A 81 16.74 7.73 0.81
N ASP A 82 16.34 8.79 0.11
CA ASP A 82 16.79 9.04 -1.26
C ASP A 82 18.28 9.44 -1.33
N SER A 83 18.82 10.09 -0.29
CA SER A 83 20.23 10.53 -0.21
C SER A 83 21.18 9.53 0.45
N VAL A 84 20.67 8.68 1.35
CA VAL A 84 21.48 7.70 2.09
C VAL A 84 21.51 6.35 1.38
N HIS A 85 22.68 5.74 1.35
CA HIS A 85 22.86 4.35 0.91
C HIS A 85 22.77 3.43 2.13
N LEU A 86 21.86 2.46 2.05
CA LEU A 86 21.73 1.43 3.09
C LEU A 86 22.68 0.28 2.81
N ASP A 87 23.20 -0.31 3.88
CA ASP A 87 23.92 -1.58 3.77
C ASP A 87 23.00 -2.69 3.27
N VAL A 88 23.59 -3.71 2.65
CA VAL A 88 22.87 -4.88 2.12
C VAL A 88 21.88 -5.47 3.14
N SER A 89 22.36 -5.64 4.37
CA SER A 89 21.60 -6.29 5.43
C SER A 89 20.57 -5.38 6.07
N GLN A 90 20.71 -4.07 5.88
CA GLN A 90 19.80 -3.08 6.42
C GLN A 90 18.51 -3.07 5.63
N LYS A 91 17.39 -3.07 6.36
CA LYS A 91 16.05 -3.02 5.79
C LYS A 91 15.28 -1.85 6.40
N VAL A 92 14.46 -1.22 5.57
CA VAL A 92 13.51 -0.17 5.97
C VAL A 92 12.09 -0.56 5.57
N ASN A 93 11.11 -0.04 6.29
CA ASN A 93 9.69 -0.34 6.10
C ASN A 93 9.04 0.35 4.87
N HIS A 94 9.80 1.08 4.04
CA HIS A 94 9.28 1.77 2.87
C HIS A 94 10.16 1.54 1.63
N PHE A 95 9.52 1.49 0.47
CA PHE A 95 10.22 1.53 -0.80
C PHE A 95 10.54 2.96 -1.22
N ARG A 96 11.70 3.15 -1.84
CA ARG A 96 12.02 4.38 -2.58
C ARG A 96 10.91 4.65 -3.60
N ASN A 97 10.46 5.90 -3.68
CA ASN A 97 9.34 6.33 -4.51
C ASN A 97 7.97 5.71 -4.15
N GLY A 98 7.76 5.18 -2.94
CA GLY A 98 6.44 4.69 -2.50
C GLY A 98 5.32 5.75 -2.58
N ARG A 99 5.69 7.04 -2.58
CA ARG A 99 4.76 8.18 -2.77
C ARG A 99 3.98 8.14 -4.09
N GLU A 100 4.51 7.49 -5.12
CA GLU A 100 3.85 7.33 -6.43
C GLU A 100 2.52 6.55 -6.34
N LEU A 101 2.39 5.68 -5.34
CA LEU A 101 1.18 4.91 -5.05
C LEU A 101 0.34 5.56 -3.95
N CYS A 102 1.00 6.14 -2.93
CA CYS A 102 0.33 6.63 -1.73
C CYS A 102 -0.24 8.05 -1.87
N ARG A 103 0.26 8.88 -2.80
CA ARG A 103 -0.29 10.22 -3.07
C ARG A 103 -1.33 10.17 -4.18
N LYS A 104 -2.51 10.75 -3.92
CA LYS A 104 -3.65 10.73 -4.85
C LYS A 104 -3.32 11.31 -6.24
N ASP A 105 -2.61 12.43 -6.27
CA ASP A 105 -2.21 13.12 -7.51
C ASP A 105 -1.28 12.26 -8.39
N LEU A 106 -0.29 11.61 -7.77
CA LEU A 106 0.65 10.72 -8.48
C LEU A 106 -0.02 9.41 -8.87
N LEU A 107 -0.81 8.82 -7.98
CA LEU A 107 -1.56 7.59 -8.26
C LEU A 107 -2.43 7.74 -9.51
N ILE A 108 -3.21 8.81 -9.59
CA ILE A 108 -4.09 9.06 -10.75
C ILE A 108 -3.26 9.25 -12.03
N LYS A 109 -2.14 9.96 -11.97
CA LYS A 109 -1.24 10.13 -13.13
C LYS A 109 -0.68 8.79 -13.61
N ASN A 110 -0.28 7.91 -12.68
CA ASN A 110 0.26 6.60 -12.99
C ASN A 110 -0.82 5.66 -13.56
N LEU A 111 -2.02 5.63 -12.96
CA LEU A 111 -3.14 4.84 -13.46
C LEU A 111 -3.61 5.29 -14.85
N LYS A 112 -3.68 6.62 -15.09
CA LYS A 112 -4.00 7.16 -16.43
C LYS A 112 -2.93 6.79 -17.47
N ARG A 113 -1.66 6.76 -17.08
CA ARG A 113 -0.55 6.31 -17.94
C ARG A 113 -0.67 4.81 -18.26
N ALA A 114 -0.93 3.98 -17.26
CA ALA A 114 -1.12 2.54 -17.43
C ALA A 114 -2.32 2.23 -18.34
N ARG A 115 -3.46 2.92 -18.16
CA ARG A 115 -4.63 2.80 -19.03
C ARG A 115 -4.32 3.12 -20.50
N ARG A 116 -3.48 4.12 -20.78
CA ARG A 116 -3.06 4.48 -22.16
C ARG A 116 -2.10 3.45 -22.76
N ALA A 117 -1.28 2.81 -21.94
CA ALA A 117 -0.33 1.78 -22.38
C ALA A 117 -0.97 0.39 -22.53
N GLN A 118 -2.17 0.21 -21.99
CA GLN A 118 -2.89 -1.06 -22.00
C GLN A 118 -3.19 -1.54 -23.42
N LYS A 119 -2.93 -2.82 -23.70
CA LYS A 119 -3.30 -3.46 -24.97
C LYS A 119 -4.81 -3.76 -24.99
N LYS A 120 -5.44 -3.66 -26.16
CA LYS A 120 -6.90 -3.86 -26.36
C LYS A 120 -7.45 -5.23 -25.92
N ASN A 121 -6.59 -6.22 -25.65
CA ASN A 121 -6.98 -7.60 -25.30
C ASN A 121 -6.59 -8.03 -23.86
N GLU A 122 -6.27 -7.10 -22.97
CA GLU A 122 -6.02 -7.46 -21.57
C GLU A 122 -7.32 -7.77 -20.82
N GLU A 123 -7.35 -8.91 -20.14
CA GLU A 123 -8.50 -9.46 -19.40
C GLU A 123 -9.02 -8.53 -18.28
N PHE A 124 -8.15 -7.68 -17.72
CA PHE A 124 -8.51 -6.79 -16.60
C PHE A 124 -8.14 -5.33 -16.91
N PRO A 125 -9.11 -4.50 -17.35
CA PRO A 125 -8.83 -3.13 -17.75
C PRO A 125 -8.61 -2.19 -16.56
N TYR A 126 -7.83 -1.14 -16.80
CA TYR A 126 -7.61 -0.03 -15.86
C TYR A 126 -8.83 0.91 -15.83
N ASP A 127 -10.01 0.38 -15.49
CA ASP A 127 -11.28 1.12 -15.36
C ASP A 127 -11.88 1.02 -13.94
N PHE A 128 -11.08 0.55 -12.98
CA PHE A 128 -11.46 0.37 -11.58
C PHE A 128 -11.33 1.64 -10.73
N PHE A 129 -10.86 2.74 -11.30
CA PHE A 129 -10.75 4.03 -10.63
C PHE A 129 -11.73 5.01 -11.28
N PRO A 130 -12.46 5.82 -10.49
CA PRO A 130 -13.47 6.73 -11.02
C PRO A 130 -12.83 7.77 -11.96
N ILE A 131 -13.66 8.33 -12.86
CA ILE A 131 -13.28 9.53 -13.61
C ILE A 131 -12.94 10.60 -12.58
N THR A 132 -11.66 10.94 -12.50
CA THR A 132 -11.10 11.74 -11.41
C THR A 132 -10.95 13.17 -11.85
N TYR A 133 -11.73 14.04 -11.23
CA TYR A 133 -11.67 15.50 -11.38
C TYR A 133 -11.10 16.15 -10.12
N ILE A 134 -10.56 17.35 -10.31
CA ILE A 134 -10.00 18.16 -9.24
C ILE A 134 -11.18 18.87 -8.56
N LEU A 135 -11.27 18.73 -7.24
CA LEU A 135 -12.24 19.43 -6.41
C LEU A 135 -12.16 20.96 -6.62
N PRO A 136 -13.29 21.68 -6.44
CA PRO A 136 -14.44 21.33 -5.60
C PRO A 136 -15.67 20.68 -6.26
N GLY A 137 -15.77 20.57 -7.59
CA GLY A 137 -17.07 20.32 -8.25
C GLY A 137 -17.61 18.88 -8.30
N GLU A 138 -16.82 17.86 -7.96
CA GLU A 138 -17.09 16.48 -8.43
C GLU A 138 -17.09 15.44 -7.32
N TYR A 139 -17.78 15.78 -6.24
CA TYR A 139 -17.85 15.01 -5.00
C TYR A 139 -18.91 13.90 -5.02
N SER A 140 -19.79 13.82 -6.02
CA SER A 140 -21.05 13.05 -5.96
C SER A 140 -20.95 11.52 -6.10
N MET A 141 -19.75 10.93 -6.14
CA MET A 141 -19.58 9.47 -6.17
C MET A 141 -18.89 8.96 -4.90
N PHE A 142 -19.59 9.00 -3.77
CA PHE A 142 -19.14 8.33 -2.55
C PHE A 142 -19.94 7.07 -2.26
N VAL A 143 -19.21 6.02 -1.92
CA VAL A 143 -19.75 4.70 -1.56
C VAL A 143 -20.13 4.72 -0.08
N GLU A 144 -21.24 4.07 0.26
CA GLU A 144 -21.78 3.99 1.63
C GLU A 144 -20.81 3.36 2.66
N PHE A 145 -19.81 2.63 2.18
CA PHE A 145 -18.76 2.03 2.98
C PHE A 145 -17.43 1.98 2.22
N ASP A 146 -16.33 1.90 2.95
CA ASP A 146 -15.01 1.64 2.38
C ASP A 146 -14.38 0.40 3.02
N LEU A 147 -13.53 -0.30 2.25
CA LEU A 147 -12.77 -1.44 2.74
C LEU A 147 -11.33 -1.03 3.06
N ARG A 148 -10.87 -1.33 4.28
CA ARG A 148 -9.45 -1.30 4.63
C ARG A 148 -8.86 -2.70 4.50
N LEU A 149 -8.02 -2.85 3.50
CA LEU A 149 -7.21 -4.05 3.25
C LEU A 149 -5.74 -3.75 3.51
N TYR A 150 -4.98 -4.77 3.91
CA TYR A 150 -3.56 -4.64 4.22
C TYR A 150 -2.74 -5.51 3.26
N ALA A 151 -1.90 -4.88 2.46
CA ALA A 151 -0.95 -5.55 1.58
C ALA A 151 0.49 -5.23 2.01
N LEU A 152 1.31 -6.26 2.15
CA LEU A 152 2.75 -6.16 2.39
C LEU A 152 3.48 -6.47 1.08
N VAL A 153 4.27 -5.52 0.59
CA VAL A 153 5.17 -5.76 -0.55
C VAL A 153 6.57 -5.99 -0.01
N THR A 154 7.21 -7.10 -0.37
CA THR A 154 8.57 -7.46 0.07
C THR A 154 9.60 -7.18 -1.02
N SER A 155 9.20 -7.24 -2.28
CA SER A 155 10.04 -6.94 -3.44
C SER A 155 9.21 -6.42 -4.60
N PHE A 156 9.81 -5.55 -5.43
CA PHE A 156 9.25 -5.12 -6.73
C PHE A 156 9.98 -5.78 -7.92
N ALA A 157 11.04 -6.56 -7.66
CA ALA A 157 11.81 -7.22 -8.70
C ALA A 157 12.50 -8.51 -8.18
N PRO A 158 11.84 -9.68 -8.29
CA PRO A 158 10.47 -9.86 -8.79
C PRO A 158 9.41 -9.22 -7.87
N LEU A 159 8.23 -8.88 -8.40
CA LEU A 159 7.13 -8.37 -7.58
C LEU A 159 6.63 -9.49 -6.65
N GLU A 160 6.79 -9.28 -5.34
CA GLU A 160 6.34 -10.19 -4.30
C GLU A 160 5.49 -9.40 -3.29
N MET A 161 4.25 -9.85 -3.12
CA MET A 161 3.29 -9.21 -2.22
C MET A 161 2.44 -10.24 -1.46
N TYR A 162 2.03 -9.86 -0.26
CA TYR A 162 1.19 -10.64 0.62
C TYR A 162 -0.02 -9.82 1.02
N LEU A 163 -1.22 -10.36 0.76
CA LEU A 163 -2.45 -9.77 1.25
C LEU A 163 -2.76 -10.37 2.63
N TYR A 164 -2.92 -9.53 3.64
CA TYR A 164 -3.34 -9.98 4.96
C TYR A 164 -4.79 -10.47 4.89
N ARG A 165 -5.06 -11.60 5.56
CA ARG A 165 -6.38 -12.26 5.51
C ARG A 165 -7.48 -11.46 6.20
N SER A 166 -7.11 -10.60 7.14
CA SER A 166 -8.04 -9.75 7.88
C SER A 166 -7.98 -8.31 7.38
N GLY A 167 -9.10 -7.64 7.49
CA GLY A 167 -9.30 -6.23 7.20
C GLY A 167 -10.60 -5.79 7.85
N PHE A 168 -11.05 -4.57 7.56
CA PHE A 168 -12.34 -4.14 8.03
C PHE A 168 -13.01 -3.18 7.05
N ALA A 169 -14.32 -3.27 6.98
CA ALA A 169 -15.16 -2.27 6.36
C ALA A 169 -15.47 -1.15 7.35
N ARG A 170 -15.52 0.08 6.85
CA ARG A 170 -15.93 1.27 7.61
C ARG A 170 -17.23 1.78 7.02
N PHE A 171 -18.21 1.99 7.89
CA PHE A 171 -19.55 2.44 7.55
C PHE A 171 -19.81 3.84 8.10
N THR A 172 -20.70 4.57 7.44
CA THR A 172 -21.32 5.77 8.00
C THR A 172 -22.49 5.35 8.90
N ASN A 173 -22.78 6.15 9.94
CA ASN A 173 -23.96 5.92 10.79
C ASN A 173 -25.25 6.55 10.22
N SER A 174 -25.12 7.29 9.13
CA SER A 174 -26.22 7.94 8.42
C SER A 174 -26.50 7.21 7.12
N ARG A 175 -27.78 7.04 6.79
CA ARG A 175 -28.15 6.51 5.48
C ARG A 175 -27.63 7.43 4.38
N TYR A 176 -27.10 6.81 3.33
CA TYR A 176 -26.64 7.54 2.16
C TYR A 176 -27.80 8.24 1.46
N SER A 177 -27.53 9.43 0.93
CA SER A 177 -28.50 10.25 0.19
C SER A 177 -27.80 10.95 -0.95
N ASN A 178 -28.41 10.91 -2.13
CA ASN A 178 -27.95 11.63 -3.33
C ASN A 178 -28.62 12.99 -3.52
N ASN A 179 -29.39 13.44 -2.55
CA ASN A 179 -30.05 14.73 -2.64
C ASN A 179 -29.02 15.85 -2.57
N ALA A 180 -29.17 16.86 -3.42
CA ALA A 180 -28.28 18.03 -3.44
C ALA A 180 -28.23 18.76 -2.09
N SER A 181 -29.31 18.71 -1.31
CA SER A 181 -29.38 19.25 0.06
C SER A 181 -28.43 18.57 1.05
N ASP A 182 -28.09 17.31 0.79
CA ASP A 182 -27.36 16.44 1.72
C ASP A 182 -25.88 16.33 1.35
N ILE A 183 -25.45 17.00 0.27
CA ILE A 183 -24.09 16.85 -0.29
C ILE A 183 -23.01 17.45 0.63
N GLU A 184 -23.33 18.52 1.34
CA GLU A 184 -22.42 19.16 2.29
C GLU A 184 -22.31 18.38 3.62
N ASN A 185 -23.22 17.43 3.85
CA ASN A 185 -23.22 16.65 5.07
C ASN A 185 -22.12 15.56 5.04
N SER A 186 -20.95 15.91 5.57
CA SER A 186 -19.82 15.01 5.66
C SER A 186 -20.11 13.69 6.40
N PHE A 187 -21.10 13.64 7.30
CA PHE A 187 -21.43 12.42 8.02
C PHE A 187 -22.12 11.37 7.12
N ILE A 188 -22.74 11.80 6.02
CA ILE A 188 -23.39 10.92 5.03
C ILE A 188 -22.34 10.35 4.06
N HIS A 189 -21.37 11.17 3.67
CA HIS A 189 -20.46 10.86 2.55
C HIS A 189 -19.07 10.40 2.96
N LEU A 190 -18.67 10.60 4.23
CA LEU A 190 -17.32 10.25 4.71
C LEU A 190 -17.35 9.20 5.81
N THR A 191 -16.80 8.03 5.52
CA THR A 191 -16.62 6.89 6.44
C THR A 191 -15.44 7.04 7.41
N ASN A 192 -14.71 8.17 7.36
CA ASN A 192 -13.53 8.38 8.19
C ASN A 192 -13.91 8.46 9.67
N VAL A 193 -13.29 7.61 10.50
CA VAL A 193 -13.55 7.55 11.95
C VAL A 193 -13.35 8.90 12.64
N ALA A 194 -12.39 9.73 12.20
CA ALA A 194 -12.16 11.06 12.75
C ALA A 194 -13.38 12.00 12.57
N ILE A 195 -14.16 11.78 11.52
CA ILE A 195 -15.39 12.52 11.21
C ILE A 195 -16.57 11.84 11.89
N GLN A 196 -16.72 10.51 11.72
CA GLN A 196 -17.87 9.79 12.29
C GLN A 196 -17.96 9.88 13.82
N LYS A 197 -16.83 9.97 14.53
CA LYS A 197 -16.79 10.11 16.00
C LYS A 197 -17.41 11.39 16.54
N THR A 198 -17.51 12.45 15.73
CA THR A 198 -18.13 13.71 16.16
C THR A 198 -19.64 13.72 15.94
N SER A 199 -20.20 12.64 15.38
CA SER A 199 -21.65 12.49 15.24
C SER A 199 -22.29 12.00 16.54
N ASP A 200 -23.45 12.55 16.88
CA ASP A 200 -24.25 12.10 18.02
C ASP A 200 -24.74 10.64 17.87
N LYS A 201 -24.80 10.13 16.63
CA LYS A 201 -25.22 8.75 16.30
C LYS A 201 -24.06 7.75 16.30
N TYR A 202 -22.87 8.15 16.78
CA TYR A 202 -21.71 7.29 16.75
C TYR A 202 -21.77 6.18 17.78
N ASP A 203 -21.86 4.93 17.31
CA ASP A 203 -21.71 3.76 18.17
C ASP A 203 -20.24 3.59 18.59
N LYS A 204 -19.93 3.92 19.85
CA LYS A 204 -18.59 3.77 20.44
C LYS A 204 -18.16 2.31 20.59
N LYS A 205 -19.10 1.36 20.67
CA LYS A 205 -18.82 -0.06 20.89
C LYS A 205 -18.33 -0.75 19.62
N HIS A 206 -19.01 -0.52 18.49
CA HIS A 206 -18.62 -1.09 17.19
C HIS A 206 -17.74 -0.15 16.35
N GLY A 207 -17.78 1.15 16.63
CA GLY A 207 -16.98 2.18 15.98
C GLY A 207 -17.25 2.35 14.48
N GLY A 208 -18.42 1.90 14.01
CA GLY A 208 -18.78 1.86 12.58
C GLY A 208 -17.90 0.90 11.77
N LYS A 209 -17.36 -0.15 12.39
CA LYS A 209 -16.46 -1.11 11.73
C LYS A 209 -17.02 -2.51 11.72
N TRP A 210 -16.77 -3.20 10.62
CA TRP A 210 -17.11 -4.61 10.46
C TRP A 210 -15.91 -5.38 9.96
N ASP A 211 -15.60 -6.49 10.61
CA ASP A 211 -14.51 -7.36 10.17
C ASP A 211 -14.80 -7.89 8.75
N LEU A 212 -13.76 -7.94 7.92
CA LEU A 212 -13.88 -8.35 6.53
C LEU A 212 -14.48 -9.76 6.37
N LYS A 213 -14.19 -10.68 7.30
CA LYS A 213 -14.76 -12.03 7.30
C LYS A 213 -16.27 -11.99 7.52
N SER A 214 -16.71 -11.20 8.50
CA SER A 214 -18.14 -11.02 8.81
C SER A 214 -18.87 -10.37 7.65
N LEU A 215 -18.28 -9.33 7.05
CA LEU A 215 -18.85 -8.70 5.86
C LEU A 215 -18.93 -9.69 4.69
N LYS A 216 -17.85 -10.44 4.42
CA LYS A 216 -17.85 -11.43 3.33
C LYS A 216 -18.95 -12.47 3.54
N LEU A 217 -19.09 -13.00 4.76
CA LEU A 217 -20.14 -13.95 5.10
C LEU A 217 -21.55 -13.37 4.91
N TYR A 218 -21.77 -12.13 5.33
CA TYR A 218 -23.02 -11.41 5.12
C TYR A 218 -23.34 -11.24 3.63
N MET A 219 -22.36 -10.82 2.82
CA MET A 219 -22.54 -10.68 1.37
C MET A 219 -22.82 -12.03 0.71
N MET A 220 -22.16 -13.10 1.15
CA MET A 220 -22.35 -14.45 0.60
C MET A 220 -23.77 -14.95 0.88
N SER A 221 -24.32 -14.67 2.06
CA SER A 221 -25.68 -15.08 2.40
C SER A 221 -26.75 -14.30 1.64
N HIS A 222 -26.50 -13.04 1.27
CA HIS A 222 -27.48 -12.18 0.58
C HIS A 222 -27.37 -12.21 -0.95
N HIS A 223 -26.18 -12.42 -1.50
CA HIS A 223 -25.91 -12.29 -2.94
C HIS A 223 -25.33 -13.55 -3.57
N GLY A 224 -25.09 -14.60 -2.79
CA GLY A 224 -24.52 -15.86 -3.24
C GLY A 224 -22.99 -15.88 -3.30
N VAL A 225 -22.43 -17.07 -3.13
CA VAL A 225 -20.98 -17.28 -3.00
C VAL A 225 -20.20 -16.86 -4.24
N ALA A 226 -20.63 -17.30 -5.42
CA ALA A 226 -19.91 -17.07 -6.68
C ALA A 226 -19.71 -15.58 -6.98
N ARG A 227 -20.72 -14.75 -6.75
CA ARG A 227 -20.66 -13.30 -6.99
C ARG A 227 -19.70 -12.60 -6.03
N VAL A 228 -19.69 -13.01 -4.77
CA VAL A 228 -18.80 -12.43 -3.76
C VAL A 228 -17.37 -12.86 -3.99
N ASP A 229 -17.12 -14.12 -4.36
CA ASP A 229 -15.77 -14.56 -4.71
C ASP A 229 -15.22 -13.83 -5.94
N LEU A 230 -16.05 -13.60 -6.97
CA LEU A 230 -15.68 -12.77 -8.10
C LEU A 230 -15.34 -11.33 -7.68
N LEU A 231 -16.14 -10.71 -6.80
CA LEU A 231 -15.87 -9.38 -6.28
C LEU A 231 -14.51 -9.32 -5.56
N PHE A 232 -14.22 -10.27 -4.67
CA PHE A 232 -12.95 -10.29 -3.94
C PHE A 232 -11.76 -10.59 -4.85
N TYR A 233 -11.93 -11.41 -5.89
CA TYR A 233 -10.95 -11.60 -6.95
C TYR A 233 -10.68 -10.28 -7.70
N GLN A 234 -11.72 -9.55 -8.09
CA GLN A 234 -11.57 -8.25 -8.75
C GLN A 234 -10.83 -7.25 -7.86
N ILE A 235 -11.13 -7.20 -6.55
CA ILE A 235 -10.40 -6.37 -5.59
C ILE A 235 -8.91 -6.74 -5.54
N GLN A 236 -8.57 -8.03 -5.54
CA GLN A 236 -7.18 -8.48 -5.58
C GLN A 236 -6.47 -8.02 -6.85
N MET A 237 -7.15 -8.13 -8.00
CA MET A 237 -6.62 -7.67 -9.29
C MET A 237 -6.37 -6.17 -9.30
N VAL A 238 -7.24 -5.36 -8.69
CA VAL A 238 -7.02 -3.91 -8.53
C VAL A 238 -5.73 -3.63 -7.76
N ILE A 239 -5.47 -4.35 -6.67
CA ILE A 239 -4.26 -4.16 -5.86
C ILE A 239 -3.01 -4.53 -6.67
N ILE A 240 -3.03 -5.68 -7.33
CA ILE A 240 -1.92 -6.17 -8.16
C ILE A 240 -1.62 -5.18 -9.30
N ARG A 241 -2.65 -4.76 -10.04
CA ARG A 241 -2.52 -3.83 -11.17
C ARG A 241 -2.02 -2.45 -10.75
N SER A 242 -2.33 -2.02 -9.52
CA SER A 242 -1.84 -0.75 -8.97
C SER A 242 -0.36 -0.82 -8.58
N LEU A 243 0.17 -2.01 -8.29
CA LEU A 243 1.57 -2.24 -7.92
C LEU A 243 2.47 -2.55 -9.14
N GLN A 244 1.89 -3.04 -10.22
CA GLN A 244 2.60 -3.28 -11.47
C GLN A 244 2.95 -1.96 -12.15
N ARG A 245 4.22 -1.83 -12.54
CA ARG A 245 4.77 -0.67 -13.25
C ARG A 245 4.71 -0.86 -14.75
#